data_AF-Q9X8Y9-F1
#
_entry.id   AF-Q9X8Y9-F1
#
_cell.length_a   1.000
_cell.length_b   1.000
_cell.length_c   1.000
_cell.angle_alpha   90.00
_cell.angle_beta   90.00
_cell.angle_gamma   90.00
#
_symmetry.space_group_name_H-M   'P 1'
#
loop_
_entity.id
_entity.type
_entity.pdbx_description
1 polymer ?
#
loop_
_entity_poly.entity_id
_entity_poly.type
_entity_poly.pdbx_seq_one_letter_code
_entity_poly.pdbx_strand_id
1 'polypeptide(L)'
;MRVAHRRTTTVRCLTALTALTVGLLALTGCGGPDDGQAAAAATASVTSEAPAPSPDGTAPSTSPSATAASATEARWAGTKQFVQIDDARTGDGRTYLSVRPAEKKPHPQFEAWVIVPGEGPYTEVSMTEDAQVLLSVPLGDAKHPAAYAQDEFVSRLTARPSSDRALLGYDLSFDGQGRVTRVQSLYTP
;
A
#
# COMPACT_ATOMS: atom_id res chain seq x y z
N MET A 1 -53.27 -19.60 9.64
CA MET A 1 -52.60 -20.85 10.07
C MET A 1 -51.36 -20.49 10.85
N ARG A 2 -51.28 -20.84 12.13
CA ARG A 2 -50.13 -20.54 13.01
C ARG A 2 -49.28 -21.80 13.12
N VAL A 3 -48.04 -21.73 12.64
CA VAL A 3 -47.06 -22.80 12.81
C VAL A 3 -46.24 -22.48 14.06
N ALA A 4 -46.44 -23.27 15.10
CA ALA A 4 -45.55 -23.34 16.25
C ALA A 4 -44.60 -24.51 16.03
N HIS A 5 -43.28 -24.27 16.08
CA HIS A 5 -42.29 -25.30 16.40
C HIS A 5 -41.24 -24.73 17.34
N ARG A 6 -41.04 -25.48 18.43
CA ARG A 6 -40.16 -25.21 19.57
C ARG A 6 -38.76 -25.79 19.32
N ARG A 7 -37.74 -25.19 19.93
CA ARG A 7 -36.75 -25.78 20.87
C ARG A 7 -35.52 -24.83 20.95
N THR A 8 -35.19 -24.12 22.04
CA THR A 8 -34.48 -24.52 23.30
C THR A 8 -33.31 -25.47 23.04
N THR A 9 -32.05 -25.32 23.48
CA THR A 9 -31.35 -24.48 24.48
C THR A 9 -29.84 -24.81 24.40
N THR A 10 -28.95 -23.88 24.79
CA THR A 10 -27.53 -24.05 25.23
C THR A 10 -26.51 -24.65 24.25
N VAL A 11 -25.28 -24.15 24.12
CA VAL A 11 -24.18 -24.27 25.10
C VAL A 11 -23.21 -23.09 24.98
N ARG A 12 -23.04 -22.35 26.09
CA ARG A 12 -21.85 -21.56 26.40
C ARG A 12 -20.83 -22.51 27.03
N CYS A 13 -19.59 -22.51 26.56
CA CYS A 13 -18.44 -22.90 27.36
C CYS A 13 -17.20 -22.09 26.94
N LEU A 14 -16.89 -21.11 27.76
CA LEU A 14 -15.57 -20.50 27.94
C LEU A 14 -14.62 -21.55 28.53
N THR A 15 -13.39 -21.61 28.02
CA THR A 15 -12.11 -22.05 28.65
C THR A 15 -11.15 -22.42 27.52
N ALA A 16 -9.85 -22.14 27.49
CA ALA A 16 -8.87 -21.48 28.34
C ALA A 16 -7.66 -21.21 27.40
N LEU A 17 -7.05 -20.02 27.40
CA LEU A 17 -5.80 -19.69 28.09
C LEU A 17 -4.61 -20.66 27.86
N THR A 18 -3.45 -20.02 27.66
CA THR A 18 -2.06 -20.47 27.85
C THR A 18 -1.36 -21.29 26.76
N ALA A 19 -0.48 -20.63 26.01
CA ALA A 19 0.93 -21.01 25.95
C ALA A 19 1.79 -19.74 25.73
N LEU A 20 2.47 -19.32 26.80
CA LEU A 20 3.40 -18.20 26.86
C LEU A 20 4.77 -18.68 26.32
N THR A 21 5.21 -18.13 25.19
CA THR A 21 6.54 -18.38 24.63
C THR A 21 7.54 -17.36 25.19
N VAL A 22 8.50 -17.81 26.01
CA VAL A 22 9.68 -17.01 26.40
C VAL A 22 10.90 -17.66 25.76
N GLY A 23 11.31 -17.14 24.60
CA GLY A 23 12.57 -17.47 23.94
C GLY A 23 13.56 -16.32 24.14
N LEU A 24 14.57 -16.54 24.98
CA LEU A 24 15.65 -15.59 25.24
C LEU A 24 16.78 -15.85 24.23
N LEU A 25 16.93 -14.99 23.22
CA LEU A 25 18.06 -14.98 22.30
C LEU A 25 19.03 -13.87 22.74
N ALA A 26 20.15 -14.28 23.35
CA ALA A 26 21.29 -13.40 23.57
C ALA A 26 22.08 -13.26 22.27
N LEU A 27 22.07 -12.07 21.66
CA LEU A 27 22.96 -11.72 20.55
C LEU A 27 24.31 -11.30 21.12
N THR A 28 25.31 -12.16 20.93
CA THR A 28 26.73 -11.80 21.02
C THR A 28 27.29 -11.64 19.61
N GLY A 29 27.85 -10.48 19.31
CA GLY A 29 28.66 -10.21 18.11
C GLY A 29 28.26 -8.91 17.42
N CYS A 30 29.14 -8.11 16.84
CA CYS A 30 30.60 -8.11 16.77
C CYS A 30 31.00 -6.75 16.15
N GLY A 31 32.14 -6.19 16.57
CA GLY A 31 32.97 -5.30 15.74
C GLY A 31 32.68 -3.78 15.75
N GLY A 32 33.59 -3.01 16.37
CA GLY A 32 34.11 -1.77 15.75
C GLY A 32 35.14 -2.11 14.66
N PRO A 33 35.90 -1.16 14.06
CA PRO A 33 36.19 0.21 14.52
C PRO A 33 36.27 1.31 13.40
N ASP A 34 36.81 2.47 13.80
CA ASP A 34 37.60 3.49 13.06
C ASP A 34 36.96 4.41 12.01
N ASP A 35 36.79 5.67 12.45
CA ASP A 35 37.50 6.89 12.02
C ASP A 35 37.92 7.09 10.54
N GLY A 36 37.57 8.28 10.04
CA GLY A 36 38.49 9.10 9.27
C GLY A 36 38.20 9.23 7.77
N GLN A 37 37.58 10.35 7.37
CA GLN A 37 37.96 11.02 6.12
C GLN A 37 37.72 12.53 6.27
N ALA A 38 38.81 13.24 6.55
CA ALA A 38 38.87 14.68 6.55
C ALA A 38 38.96 15.24 5.12
N ALA A 39 38.28 16.37 4.93
CA ALA A 39 38.68 17.60 4.23
C ALA A 39 39.42 17.54 2.87
N ALA A 40 38.84 18.21 1.87
CA ALA A 40 39.43 19.29 1.04
C ALA A 40 38.51 19.51 -0.19
N ALA A 41 37.78 20.63 -0.34
CA ALA A 41 38.21 21.98 -0.71
C ALA A 41 38.60 22.17 -2.20
N ALA A 42 37.90 23.11 -2.84
CA ALA A 42 38.31 23.94 -3.99
C ALA A 42 38.47 23.23 -5.37
N THR A 43 38.16 23.77 -6.55
CA THR A 43 37.84 25.14 -7.01
C THR A 43 37.31 25.10 -8.46
N ALA A 44 36.44 26.07 -8.78
CA ALA A 44 36.36 26.89 -10.00
C ALA A 44 36.22 26.31 -11.44
N SER A 45 35.09 26.69 -12.04
CA SER A 45 34.80 27.26 -13.37
C SER A 45 35.87 27.28 -14.47
N VAL A 46 35.48 26.78 -15.65
CA VAL A 46 35.93 27.33 -16.95
C VAL A 46 34.75 27.35 -17.94
N THR A 47 34.44 28.56 -18.42
CA THR A 47 33.58 28.88 -19.56
C THR A 47 34.30 28.55 -20.87
N SER A 48 33.62 27.92 -21.84
CA SER A 48 33.84 28.17 -23.28
C SER A 48 32.75 27.55 -24.15
N GLU A 49 32.06 28.45 -24.84
CA GLU A 49 31.70 28.46 -26.27
C GLU A 49 30.97 27.26 -26.91
N ALA A 50 29.83 27.61 -27.50
CA ALA A 50 28.92 26.75 -28.25
C ALA A 50 29.48 26.33 -29.62
N PRO A 51 28.98 25.19 -30.15
CA PRO A 51 28.60 25.14 -31.55
C PRO A 51 27.15 24.64 -31.70
N ALA A 52 26.34 25.36 -32.48
CA ALA A 52 25.07 24.83 -33.00
C ALA A 52 25.35 23.79 -34.09
N PRO A 53 24.55 22.72 -34.15
CA PRO A 53 23.58 22.63 -35.25
C PRO A 53 22.20 22.06 -34.83
N SER A 54 21.14 22.57 -35.46
CA SER A 54 19.80 21.94 -35.51
C SER A 54 19.75 20.85 -36.59
N PRO A 55 18.68 20.05 -36.78
CA PRO A 55 17.46 19.81 -35.97
C PRO A 55 17.22 18.29 -35.71
N ASP A 56 16.06 17.92 -35.17
CA ASP A 56 15.53 16.55 -35.01
C ASP A 56 16.21 15.64 -33.97
N GLY A 57 15.93 15.94 -32.70
CA GLY A 57 16.06 14.99 -31.61
C GLY A 57 14.70 14.81 -30.94
N THR A 58 13.94 13.80 -31.36
CA THR A 58 12.86 13.25 -30.53
C THR A 58 13.50 12.91 -29.19
N ALA A 59 13.19 13.67 -28.15
CA ALA A 59 13.64 13.38 -26.81
C ALA A 59 13.21 11.93 -26.49
N PRO A 60 14.12 11.04 -26.10
CA PRO A 60 13.67 9.79 -25.51
C PRO A 60 12.88 10.21 -24.27
N SER A 61 11.57 10.00 -24.31
CA SER A 61 10.78 9.91 -23.10
C SER A 61 11.38 8.75 -22.33
N THR A 62 12.32 9.06 -21.44
CA THR A 62 12.82 8.14 -20.44
C THR A 62 11.64 7.83 -19.55
N SER A 63 10.86 6.83 -19.98
CA SER A 63 9.96 6.11 -19.12
C SER A 63 10.76 5.80 -17.84
N PRO A 64 10.26 6.15 -16.64
CA PRO A 64 11.01 5.94 -15.41
C PRO A 64 11.48 4.49 -15.38
N SER A 65 12.79 4.32 -15.47
CA SER A 65 13.45 3.04 -15.68
C SER A 65 12.97 2.03 -14.63
N ALA A 66 12.73 0.79 -15.05
CA ALA A 66 12.27 -0.30 -14.17
C ALA A 66 13.12 -0.43 -12.88
N THR A 67 14.38 0.02 -12.93
CA THR A 67 15.28 0.14 -11.77
C THR A 67 14.75 1.08 -10.68
N ALA A 68 14.20 2.24 -11.04
CA ALA A 68 13.66 3.21 -10.09
C ALA A 68 12.32 2.74 -9.48
N ALA A 69 11.48 2.08 -10.29
CA ALA A 69 10.25 1.44 -9.80
C ALA A 69 10.58 0.31 -8.80
N SER A 70 11.56 -0.54 -9.12
CA SER A 70 12.00 -1.63 -8.24
C SER A 70 12.59 -1.13 -6.90
N ALA A 71 13.40 -0.06 -6.94
CA ALA A 71 13.92 0.56 -5.72
C ALA A 71 12.80 1.15 -4.84
N THR A 72 11.76 1.67 -5.49
CA THR A 72 10.60 2.25 -4.81
C THR A 72 9.69 1.18 -4.21
N GLU A 73 9.50 0.04 -4.89
CA GLU A 73 8.80 -1.12 -4.35
C GLU A 73 9.55 -1.70 -3.14
N ALA A 74 10.88 -1.85 -3.23
CA ALA A 74 11.70 -2.44 -2.17
C ALA A 74 11.52 -1.76 -0.81
N ARG A 75 11.18 -0.47 -0.77
CA ARG A 75 10.92 0.27 0.49
C ARG A 75 9.69 -0.25 1.26
N TRP A 76 8.77 -0.94 0.58
CA TRP A 76 7.54 -1.47 1.13
C TRP A 76 7.65 -2.96 1.51
N ALA A 77 8.77 -3.59 1.19
CA ALA A 77 8.97 -5.04 1.35
C ALA A 77 8.65 -5.52 2.78
N GLY A 78 7.78 -6.52 2.89
CA GLY A 78 7.39 -7.18 4.13
C GLY A 78 6.56 -6.31 5.08
N THR A 79 6.07 -5.15 4.64
CA THR A 79 5.31 -4.23 5.48
C THR A 79 3.79 -4.42 5.37
N LYS A 80 3.07 -3.85 6.34
CA LYS A 80 1.63 -3.63 6.28
C LYS A 80 1.38 -2.15 6.47
N GLN A 81 0.67 -1.53 5.55
CA GLN A 81 0.54 -0.07 5.51
C GLN A 81 -0.91 0.33 5.33
N PHE A 82 -1.28 1.43 5.98
CA PHE A 82 -2.54 2.11 5.72
C PHE A 82 -2.30 3.23 4.71
N VAL A 83 -3.05 3.22 3.60
CA VAL A 83 -2.81 4.10 2.45
C VAL A 83 -4.11 4.64 1.86
N GLN A 84 -3.96 5.70 1.07
CA GLN A 84 -4.89 6.06 0.00
C GLN A 84 -4.42 5.45 -1.32
N ILE A 85 -5.39 5.18 -2.20
CA ILE A 85 -5.14 4.78 -3.58
C ILE A 85 -5.85 5.80 -4.48
N ASP A 86 -5.08 6.56 -5.26
CA ASP A 86 -5.63 7.57 -6.18
C ASP A 86 -6.10 6.93 -7.49
N ASP A 87 -5.32 5.98 -7.99
CA ASP A 87 -5.57 5.33 -9.25
C ASP A 87 -5.11 3.87 -9.25
N ALA A 88 -5.69 3.09 -10.16
CA ALA A 88 -5.27 1.72 -10.41
C ALA A 88 -5.40 1.41 -11.90
N ARG A 89 -4.45 0.64 -12.42
CA ARG A 89 -4.41 0.25 -13.83
C ARG A 89 -3.91 -1.17 -13.99
N THR A 90 -4.31 -1.82 -15.07
CA THR A 90 -3.70 -3.07 -15.52
C THR A 90 -2.82 -2.79 -16.73
N GLY A 91 -1.60 -3.31 -16.74
CA GLY A 91 -0.65 -3.22 -17.84
C GLY A 91 0.36 -4.36 -17.76
N ASP A 92 0.89 -4.83 -18.90
CA ASP A 92 1.90 -5.89 -18.93
C ASP A 92 1.52 -7.16 -18.15
N GLY A 93 0.22 -7.48 -18.09
CA GLY A 93 -0.32 -8.61 -17.34
C GLY A 93 -0.37 -8.43 -15.81
N ARG A 94 -0.12 -7.23 -15.29
CA ARG A 94 -0.09 -6.92 -13.85
C ARG A 94 -0.97 -5.74 -13.49
N THR A 95 -1.44 -5.72 -12.25
CA THR A 95 -2.16 -4.58 -11.68
C THR A 95 -1.18 -3.67 -10.95
N TYR A 96 -1.30 -2.36 -11.16
CA TYR A 96 -0.50 -1.31 -10.53
C TYR A 96 -1.41 -0.35 -9.77
N LEU A 97 -0.98 0.06 -8.58
CA LEU A 97 -1.70 0.96 -7.69
C LEU A 97 -0.87 2.22 -7.45
N SER A 98 -1.50 3.38 -7.59
CA SER A 98 -0.91 4.66 -7.20
C SER A 98 -1.24 4.93 -5.73
N VAL A 99 -0.29 4.71 -4.83
CA VAL A 99 -0.50 4.68 -3.37
C VAL A 99 0.22 5.80 -2.63
N ARG A 100 -0.37 6.24 -1.51
CA ARG A 100 0.27 7.19 -0.58
C ARG A 100 -0.09 6.82 0.85
N PRO A 101 0.86 6.85 1.82
CA PRO A 101 0.54 6.64 3.23
C PRO A 101 -0.63 7.53 3.69
N ALA A 102 -1.41 7.04 4.64
CA ALA A 102 -2.50 7.77 5.27
C ALA A 102 -2.58 7.40 6.76
N GLU A 103 -3.42 8.11 7.51
CA GLU A 103 -3.75 7.74 8.89
C GLU A 103 -5.23 7.37 9.01
N LYS A 104 -5.52 6.39 9.88
CA LYS A 104 -6.88 6.07 10.29
C LYS A 104 -7.08 6.47 11.75
N LYS A 105 -8.12 7.26 12.02
CA LYS A 105 -8.53 7.70 13.35
C LYS A 105 -9.91 7.14 13.66
N PRO A 106 -10.20 6.74 14.91
CA PRO A 106 -11.54 6.27 15.26
C PRO A 106 -12.56 7.38 15.04
N HIS A 107 -13.72 7.04 14.45
CA HIS A 107 -14.82 7.99 14.35
C HIS A 107 -15.44 8.23 15.74
N PRO A 108 -15.71 9.49 16.14
CA PRO A 108 -16.14 9.80 17.51
C PRO A 108 -17.53 9.27 17.87
N GLN A 109 -18.38 9.00 16.87
CA GLN A 109 -19.80 8.66 17.06
C GLN A 109 -20.20 7.28 16.50
N PHE A 110 -19.39 6.70 15.62
CA PHE A 110 -19.73 5.49 14.89
C PHE A 110 -18.59 4.49 15.01
N GLU A 111 -18.91 3.20 14.94
CA GLU A 111 -17.91 2.14 14.80
C GLU A 111 -17.36 2.15 13.37
N ALA A 112 -16.57 3.18 13.06
CA ALA A 112 -16.01 3.48 11.75
C ALA A 112 -14.66 4.21 11.91
N TRP A 113 -13.99 4.44 10.78
CA TRP A 113 -12.71 5.15 10.72
C TRP A 113 -12.87 6.48 9.98
N VAL A 114 -12.26 7.54 10.52
CA VAL A 114 -11.95 8.77 9.79
C VAL A 114 -10.60 8.59 9.12
N ILE A 115 -10.55 8.85 7.83
CA ILE A 115 -9.33 8.73 7.02
C ILE A 115 -8.72 10.11 6.91
N VAL A 116 -7.47 10.24 7.35
CA VAL A 116 -6.68 11.46 7.20
C VAL A 116 -5.70 11.21 6.04
N PRO A 117 -5.88 11.90 4.90
CA PRO A 117 -4.97 11.83 3.78
C PRO A 117 -3.52 12.14 4.21
N GLY A 118 -2.56 11.35 3.75
CA GLY A 118 -1.15 11.71 3.91
C GLY A 118 -0.72 12.79 2.92
N GLU A 119 0.46 13.34 3.15
CA GLU A 119 1.06 14.37 2.30
C GLU A 119 2.03 13.79 1.27
N GLY A 120 2.38 14.59 0.27
CA GLY A 120 3.35 14.23 -0.76
C GLY A 120 2.76 13.50 -1.97
N PRO A 121 3.62 13.10 -2.91
CA PRO A 121 3.21 12.45 -4.15
C PRO A 121 2.75 11.01 -3.90
N TYR A 122 1.89 10.52 -4.79
CA TYR A 122 1.60 9.09 -4.87
C TYR A 122 2.78 8.34 -5.48
N THR A 123 2.88 7.07 -5.13
CA THR A 123 3.93 6.14 -5.51
C THR A 123 3.30 4.93 -6.16
N GLU A 124 3.79 4.51 -7.32
CA GLU A 124 3.28 3.30 -7.96
C GLU A 124 3.84 2.03 -7.29
N VAL A 125 2.98 1.04 -7.05
CA VAL A 125 3.34 -0.31 -6.59
C VAL A 125 2.58 -1.34 -7.40
N SER A 126 3.20 -2.48 -7.72
CA SER A 126 2.53 -3.58 -8.40
C SER A 126 1.86 -4.56 -7.42
N MET A 127 0.82 -5.24 -7.89
CA MET A 127 0.18 -6.36 -7.20
C MET A 127 0.76 -7.68 -7.70
N THR A 128 0.81 -8.67 -6.81
CA THR A 128 1.01 -10.07 -7.17
C THR A 128 -0.21 -10.60 -7.94
N GLU A 129 -0.01 -11.59 -8.81
CA GLU A 129 -1.10 -12.16 -9.64
C GLU A 129 -2.22 -12.79 -8.79
N ASP A 130 -1.87 -13.31 -7.61
CA ASP A 130 -2.75 -13.97 -6.65
C ASP A 130 -3.14 -13.06 -5.47
N ALA A 131 -2.90 -11.75 -5.56
CA ALA A 131 -3.21 -10.82 -4.48
C ALA A 131 -4.70 -10.87 -4.10
N GLN A 132 -4.97 -10.96 -2.80
CA GLN A 132 -6.33 -10.97 -2.28
C GLN A 132 -6.91 -9.56 -2.24
N VAL A 133 -8.08 -9.38 -2.85
CA VAL A 133 -8.81 -8.12 -2.81
C VAL A 133 -10.07 -8.30 -1.96
N LEU A 134 -10.19 -7.50 -0.91
CA LEU A 134 -11.30 -7.53 0.04
C LEU A 134 -11.94 -6.15 0.12
N LEU A 135 -13.16 -5.99 -0.39
CA LEU A 135 -13.82 -4.69 -0.47
C LEU A 135 -15.02 -4.61 0.47
N SER A 136 -15.12 -3.48 1.15
CA SER A 136 -16.27 -3.03 1.92
C SER A 136 -16.90 -1.80 1.24
N VAL A 137 -18.16 -1.50 1.57
CA VAL A 137 -18.85 -0.25 1.17
C VAL A 137 -17.98 0.96 1.53
N PRO A 138 -17.84 1.95 0.62
CA PRO A 138 -18.65 2.16 -0.58
C PRO A 138 -18.05 1.57 -1.86
N LEU A 139 -16.94 0.83 -1.78
CA LEU A 139 -16.31 0.24 -2.96
C LEU A 139 -16.82 -1.17 -3.24
N GLY A 140 -16.99 -1.97 -2.18
CA GLY A 140 -17.69 -3.26 -2.21
C GLY A 140 -19.19 -3.12 -1.95
N ASP A 141 -19.87 -4.26 -1.88
CA ASP A 141 -21.33 -4.34 -1.82
C ASP A 141 -21.88 -4.54 -0.40
N ALA A 142 -21.00 -4.78 0.59
CA ALA A 142 -21.37 -5.02 1.98
C ALA A 142 -20.50 -4.24 2.97
N LYS A 143 -20.99 -4.04 4.20
CA LYS A 143 -20.23 -3.43 5.30
C LYS A 143 -18.99 -4.24 5.67
N HIS A 144 -19.09 -5.57 5.66
CA HIS A 144 -17.97 -6.46 5.94
C HIS A 144 -17.17 -6.71 4.65
N PRO A 145 -15.84 -6.85 4.73
CA PRO A 145 -15.02 -7.12 3.56
C PRO A 145 -15.43 -8.43 2.89
N ALA A 146 -15.74 -8.37 1.59
CA ALA A 146 -15.99 -9.53 0.74
C ALA A 146 -14.90 -9.64 -0.33
N ALA A 147 -14.66 -10.85 -0.86
CA ALA A 147 -13.64 -11.09 -1.87
C ALA A 147 -14.10 -10.62 -3.25
N TYR A 148 -13.18 -9.98 -3.99
CA TYR A 148 -13.38 -9.51 -5.37
C TYR A 148 -12.19 -9.89 -6.25
N ALA A 149 -12.38 -9.88 -7.56
CA ALA A 149 -11.29 -10.00 -8.52
C ALA A 149 -10.51 -8.67 -8.63
N GLN A 150 -9.24 -8.74 -9.07
CA GLN A 150 -8.39 -7.54 -9.18
C GLN A 150 -8.88 -6.56 -10.26
N ASP A 151 -9.30 -7.07 -11.41
CA ASP A 151 -9.85 -6.28 -12.50
C ASP A 151 -11.18 -5.60 -12.10
N GLU A 152 -12.01 -6.30 -11.34
CA GLU A 152 -13.22 -5.71 -10.76
C GLU A 152 -12.89 -4.57 -9.78
N PHE A 153 -11.87 -4.74 -8.94
CA PHE A 153 -11.39 -3.67 -8.07
C PHE A 153 -10.89 -2.45 -8.85
N VAL A 154 -10.08 -2.66 -9.89
CA VAL A 154 -9.62 -1.58 -10.78
C VAL A 154 -10.81 -0.85 -11.39
N SER A 155 -11.79 -1.59 -11.94
CA SER A 155 -13.00 -1.02 -12.54
C SER A 155 -13.81 -0.20 -11.54
N ARG A 156 -14.09 -0.75 -10.35
CA ARG A 156 -14.86 -0.07 -9.30
C ARG A 156 -14.16 1.18 -8.78
N LEU A 157 -12.85 1.13 -8.60
CA LEU A 157 -12.06 2.28 -8.12
C LEU A 157 -12.03 3.39 -9.18
N THR A 158 -11.73 3.03 -10.43
CA THR A 158 -11.59 3.99 -11.54
C THR A 158 -12.92 4.60 -11.99
N ALA A 159 -14.04 3.92 -11.74
CA ALA A 159 -15.38 4.48 -11.98
C ALA A 159 -15.73 5.65 -11.05
N ARG A 160 -15.01 5.83 -9.94
CA ARG A 160 -15.26 6.93 -8.99
C ARG A 160 -14.49 8.20 -9.37
N PRO A 161 -15.02 9.40 -9.08
CA PRO A 161 -14.24 10.64 -9.16
C PRO A 161 -13.04 10.61 -8.20
N SER A 162 -11.93 11.24 -8.56
CA SER A 162 -10.72 11.29 -7.71
C SER A 162 -10.98 11.88 -6.32
N SER A 163 -11.84 12.90 -6.22
CA SER A 163 -12.25 13.49 -4.94
C SER A 163 -12.91 12.49 -3.99
N ASP A 164 -13.68 11.53 -4.52
CA ASP A 164 -14.30 10.47 -3.71
C ASP A 164 -13.25 9.43 -3.29
N ARG A 165 -12.31 9.09 -4.19
CA ARG A 165 -11.25 8.12 -3.90
C ARG A 165 -10.34 8.60 -2.77
N ALA A 166 -10.11 9.90 -2.66
CA ALA A 166 -9.36 10.50 -1.56
C ALA A 166 -10.01 10.28 -0.19
N LEU A 167 -11.31 9.98 -0.13
CA LEU A 167 -12.01 9.64 1.11
C LEU A 167 -12.00 8.14 1.41
N LEU A 168 -11.36 7.32 0.57
CA LEU A 168 -11.21 5.88 0.76
C LEU A 168 -9.84 5.54 1.35
N GLY A 169 -9.83 4.50 2.18
CA GLY A 169 -8.64 4.06 2.90
C GLY A 169 -8.48 2.55 2.81
N TYR A 170 -7.23 2.11 2.70
CA TYR A 170 -6.89 0.72 2.42
C TYR A 170 -5.80 0.23 3.35
N ASP A 171 -6.01 -0.95 3.94
CA ASP A 171 -4.93 -1.72 4.56
C ASP A 171 -4.28 -2.60 3.49
N LEU A 172 -3.02 -2.31 3.15
CA LEU A 172 -2.22 -3.10 2.22
C LEU A 172 -1.23 -4.00 2.96
N SER A 173 -1.01 -5.20 2.43
CA SER A 173 0.11 -6.07 2.82
C SER A 173 1.02 -6.28 1.62
N PHE A 174 2.32 -6.24 1.86
CA PHE A 174 3.35 -6.37 0.83
C PHE A 174 4.18 -7.65 0.99
N ASP A 175 4.59 -8.28 -0.11
CA ASP A 175 5.55 -9.39 -0.11
C ASP A 175 6.98 -8.91 0.21
N GLY A 176 7.94 -9.84 0.25
CA GLY A 176 9.34 -9.52 0.51
C GLY A 176 10.04 -8.69 -0.58
N GLN A 177 9.36 -8.43 -1.70
CA GLN A 177 9.83 -7.60 -2.80
C GLN A 177 9.13 -6.25 -2.85
N GLY A 178 8.12 -6.03 -2.00
CA GLY A 178 7.36 -4.79 -1.96
C GLY A 178 6.18 -4.75 -2.93
N ARG A 179 5.72 -5.90 -3.42
CA ARG A 179 4.49 -6.02 -4.21
C ARG A 179 3.32 -6.32 -3.32
N VAL A 180 2.14 -5.82 -3.69
CA VAL A 180 0.93 -5.98 -2.89
C VAL A 180 0.42 -7.42 -2.99
N THR A 181 0.19 -8.04 -1.84
CA THR A 181 -0.41 -9.39 -1.71
C THR A 181 -1.82 -9.35 -1.15
N ARG A 182 -2.21 -8.24 -0.52
CA ARG A 182 -3.57 -8.04 -0.01
C ARG A 182 -3.96 -6.57 -0.07
N VAL A 183 -5.15 -6.31 -0.59
CA VAL A 183 -5.85 -5.02 -0.53
C VAL A 183 -7.10 -5.23 0.31
N GLN A 184 -7.27 -4.46 1.38
CA GLN A 184 -8.54 -4.41 2.12
C GLN A 184 -9.05 -2.98 2.21
N SER A 185 -10.20 -2.67 1.60
CA SER A 185 -10.83 -1.36 1.78
C SER A 185 -11.55 -1.28 3.14
N LEU A 186 -11.46 -0.11 3.77
CA LEU A 186 -12.22 0.17 4.98
C LEU A 186 -13.68 0.47 4.65
N TYR A 187 -14.55 0.10 5.59
CA TYR A 187 -15.92 0.60 5.60
C TYR A 187 -15.94 2.08 5.98
N THR A 188 -16.50 2.90 5.11
CA THR A 188 -16.79 4.31 5.38
C THR A 188 -18.29 4.54 5.13
N PRO A 189 -19.09 4.80 6.18
CA PRO A 189 -20.53 4.98 6.08
C PRO A 189 -20.92 6.23 5.28
#